data_AF-A0A4W3J411-F1
#
_entry.id   AF-A0A4W3J411-F1
#
_cell.length_a   1.000
_cell.length_b   1.000
_cell.length_c   1.000
_cell.angle_alpha   90.00
_cell.angle_beta   90.00
_cell.angle_gamma   90.00
#
_symmetry.space_group_name_H-M   'P 1'
#
loop_
_entity.id
_entity.type
_entity.pdbx_description
1 polymer ?
#
loop_
_entity_poly.entity_id
_entity_poly.type
_entity_poly.pdbx_seq_one_letter_code
_entity_poly.pdbx_strand_id
1 'polypeptide(L)'
;MILDVGCGGGLLCEPLGRLGAEVTGIDPLEENIKTATVHKSFDPILQEHIQYSACSLEELVTETTGKFDAVIASEVVEHVNDVETFIRCCAQVIKVLIE
;
A
#
# COMPACT_ATOMS: atom_id res chain seq x y z
N MET A 1 -2.33 9.85 4.49
CA MET A 1 -1.72 8.89 3.54
C MET A 1 -1.88 7.50 4.08
N ILE A 2 -2.53 6.62 3.32
CA ILE A 2 -2.80 5.23 3.66
C ILE A 2 -1.83 4.35 2.85
N LEU A 3 -1.26 3.33 3.48
CA LEU A 3 -0.56 2.24 2.80
C LEU A 3 -1.50 1.05 2.66
N ASP A 4 -1.64 0.50 1.47
CA ASP A 4 -2.33 -0.77 1.20
C ASP A 4 -1.30 -1.83 0.79
N VAL A 5 -1.04 -2.78 1.68
CA VAL A 5 -0.03 -3.85 1.52
C VAL A 5 -0.68 -5.05 0.86
N GLY A 6 -0.08 -5.54 -0.23
CA GLY A 6 -0.69 -6.58 -1.07
C GLY A 6 -1.89 -6.06 -1.83
N CYS A 7 -1.79 -4.86 -2.40
CA CYS A 7 -2.91 -4.14 -3.00
C CYS A 7 -3.49 -4.85 -4.25
N GLY A 8 -2.80 -5.85 -4.80
CA GLY A 8 -3.23 -6.60 -5.97
C GLY A 8 -3.50 -5.69 -7.16
N GLY A 9 -4.65 -5.90 -7.81
CA GLY A 9 -5.13 -5.05 -8.90
C GLY A 9 -5.68 -3.69 -8.48
N GLY A 10 -5.46 -3.24 -7.24
CA GLY A 10 -5.89 -1.93 -6.72
C GLY A 10 -7.29 -1.88 -6.12
N LEU A 11 -7.90 -3.04 -5.82
CA LEU A 11 -9.33 -3.13 -5.46
C LEU A 11 -9.72 -2.26 -4.25
N LEU A 12 -8.87 -2.16 -3.23
CA LEU A 12 -9.09 -1.29 -2.07
C LEU A 12 -8.54 0.13 -2.28
N CYS A 13 -7.39 0.26 -2.94
CA CYS A 13 -6.80 1.54 -3.29
C CYS A 13 -7.78 2.45 -4.03
N GLU A 14 -8.44 1.96 -5.08
CA GLU A 14 -9.29 2.77 -5.93
C GLU A 14 -10.48 3.43 -5.20
N PRO A 15 -11.35 2.70 -4.47
CA PRO A 15 -12.45 3.33 -3.75
C PRO A 15 -11.95 4.29 -2.68
N LEU A 16 -10.82 4.01 -2.00
CA LEU A 16 -10.22 4.95 -1.05
C LEU A 16 -9.74 6.24 -1.74
N GLY A 17 -9.09 6.12 -2.90
CA GLY A 17 -8.68 7.27 -3.71
C GLY A 17 -9.87 8.10 -4.22
N ARG A 18 -10.96 7.45 -4.65
CA ARG A 18 -12.21 8.14 -5.04
C ARG A 18 -12.88 8.87 -3.88
N LEU A 19 -12.69 8.41 -2.66
CA LEU A 19 -13.13 9.10 -1.44
C LEU A 19 -12.18 10.24 -1.02
N GLY A 20 -11.10 10.49 -1.77
CA GLY A 20 -10.14 11.57 -1.53
C GLY A 20 -8.99 11.20 -0.59
N ALA A 21 -8.76 9.92 -0.30
CA ALA A 21 -7.60 9.50 0.46
C ALA A 21 -6.35 9.45 -0.43
N GLU A 22 -5.23 9.97 0.07
CA GLU A 22 -3.91 9.71 -0.53
C GLU A 22 -3.48 8.27 -0.22
N VAL A 23 -3.42 7.41 -1.23
CA VAL A 23 -3.12 5.98 -1.07
C VAL A 23 -1.82 5.61 -1.79
N THR A 24 -0.96 4.87 -1.09
CA THR A 24 0.12 4.11 -1.71
C THR A 24 -0.24 2.63 -1.64
N GLY A 25 -0.37 1.97 -2.80
CA GLY A 25 -0.54 0.52 -2.88
C GLY A 25 0.77 -0.16 -3.23
N ILE A 26 1.14 -1.20 -2.50
CA ILE A 26 2.30 -2.04 -2.80
C ILE A 26 1.91 -3.49 -3.01
N ASP A 27 2.57 -4.16 -3.94
CA ASP A 27 2.43 -5.59 -4.18
C ASP A 27 3.75 -6.13 -4.75
N PRO A 28 4.27 -7.28 -4.29
CA PRO A 28 5.52 -7.82 -4.82
C PRO A 28 5.39 -8.33 -6.28
N LEU A 29 4.18 -8.58 -6.77
CA LEU A 29 3.95 -9.04 -8.13
C LEU A 29 3.79 -7.87 -9.09
N GLU A 30 4.76 -7.68 -9.98
CA GLU A 30 4.71 -6.61 -11.00
C GLU A 30 3.44 -6.65 -11.87
N GLU A 31 2.88 -7.84 -12.13
CA GLU A 31 1.67 -8.00 -12.93
C GLU A 31 0.43 -7.40 -12.28
N ASN A 32 0.35 -7.48 -10.94
CA ASN A 32 -0.71 -6.85 -10.15
C ASN A 32 -0.61 -5.33 -10.28
N ILE A 33 0.60 -4.78 -10.09
CA ILE A 33 0.87 -3.34 -10.20
C ILE A 33 0.63 -2.81 -11.61
N LYS A 34 0.97 -3.57 -12.65
CA LYS A 34 0.65 -3.24 -14.04
C LYS A 34 -0.86 -3.14 -14.23
N THR A 35 -1.62 -4.12 -13.76
CA THR A 35 -3.08 -4.13 -13.81
C THR A 35 -3.68 -2.93 -13.08
N ALA A 36 -3.26 -2.68 -11.83
CA ALA A 36 -3.72 -1.58 -11.01
C ALA A 36 -3.42 -0.21 -11.64
N THR A 37 -2.23 -0.06 -12.24
CA THR A 37 -1.82 1.17 -12.94
C THR A 37 -2.65 1.42 -14.19
N VAL A 38 -2.98 0.36 -14.95
CA VAL A 38 -3.88 0.46 -16.10
C VAL A 38 -5.27 0.92 -15.66
N HIS A 39 -5.85 0.31 -14.62
CA HIS A 39 -7.16 0.73 -14.11
C HIS A 39 -7.17 2.18 -13.63
N LYS A 40 -6.16 2.57 -12.84
CA LYS A 40 -5.94 3.97 -12.42
C LYS A 40 -5.88 4.94 -13.60
N SER A 41 -5.35 4.53 -14.76
CA SER A 41 -5.23 5.41 -15.92
C SER A 41 -6.58 5.83 -16.55
N PHE A 42 -7.65 5.08 -16.28
CA PHE A 42 -8.99 5.39 -16.80
C PHE A 42 -9.77 6.39 -15.94
N ASP A 43 -9.26 6.76 -14.76
CA ASP A 43 -9.96 7.62 -13.80
C ASP A 43 -9.03 8.75 -13.33
N PRO A 44 -9.27 10.00 -13.78
CA PRO A 44 -8.44 11.15 -13.42
C PRO A 44 -8.33 11.39 -11.90
N ILE A 45 -9.37 11.07 -11.12
CA ILE A 45 -9.34 11.21 -9.66
C ILE A 45 -8.30 10.27 -9.07
N LEU A 46 -8.22 9.04 -9.58
CA LEU A 46 -7.23 8.08 -9.13
C LEU A 46 -5.81 8.49 -9.51
N GLN A 47 -5.63 9.22 -10.62
CA GLN A 47 -4.33 9.73 -11.02
C GLN A 47 -3.72 10.67 -10.00
N GLU A 48 -4.55 11.48 -9.34
CA GLU A 48 -4.14 12.46 -8.34
C GLU A 48 -3.87 11.83 -6.97
N HIS A 49 -4.67 10.83 -6.58
CA HIS A 49 -4.69 10.33 -5.19
C HIS A 49 -3.95 9.02 -4.94
N ILE A 50 -3.58 8.26 -5.98
CA ILE A 50 -3.02 6.92 -5.80
C ILE A 50 -1.62 6.81 -6.38
N GLN A 51 -0.72 6.15 -5.66
CA GLN A 51 0.56 5.69 -6.17
C GLN A 51 0.67 4.18 -6.01
N TYR A 52 1.23 3.49 -7.01
CA TYR A 52 1.46 2.05 -6.97
C TYR A 52 2.96 1.77 -7.11
N SER A 53 3.45 0.77 -6.37
CA SER A 53 4.84 0.31 -6.46
C SER A 53 4.92 -1.21 -6.39
N ALA A 54 5.75 -1.80 -7.26
CA ALA A 54 6.07 -3.22 -7.21
C ALA A 54 7.21 -3.45 -6.22
N CYS A 55 6.86 -3.71 -4.96
CA CYS A 55 7.81 -4.00 -3.89
C CYS A 55 7.15 -4.74 -2.74
N SER A 56 7.97 -5.37 -1.90
CA SER A 56 7.53 -5.91 -0.61
C SER A 56 7.45 -4.83 0.47
N LEU A 57 6.77 -5.13 1.57
CA LEU A 57 6.74 -4.25 2.74
C LEU A 57 8.13 -4.13 3.38
N GLU A 58 8.89 -5.23 3.39
CA GLU A 58 10.25 -5.28 3.90
C GLU A 58 11.18 -4.36 3.10
N GLU A 59 11.06 -4.36 1.77
CA GLU A 59 11.78 -3.43 0.89
C GLU A 59 11.38 -1.98 1.18
N LEU A 60 10.08 -1.70 1.26
CA LEU A 60 9.57 -0.35 1.54
C LEU A 60 10.10 0.23 2.86
N VAL A 61 10.20 -0.58 3.92
CA VAL A 61 10.74 -0.17 5.22
C VAL A 61 12.20 0.30 5.12
N THR A 62 12.98 -0.25 4.19
CA THR A 62 14.39 0.18 4.01
C THR A 62 14.50 1.60 3.44
N GLU A 63 13.46 2.06 2.73
CA GLU A 63 13.42 3.37 2.07
C GLU A 63 12.63 4.41 2.87
N THR A 64 11.69 3.97 3.69
CA THR A 64 10.70 4.84 4.34
C THR A 64 10.32 4.32 5.72
N THR A 65 10.29 5.21 6.72
CA THR A 65 9.75 4.95 8.05
C THR A 65 8.84 6.10 8.49
N GLY A 66 7.82 5.81 9.31
CA GLY A 66 6.96 6.84 9.91
C GLY A 66 6.21 7.74 8.91
N LYS A 67 5.79 7.22 7.74
CA LYS A 67 5.19 8.02 6.66
C LYS A 67 3.66 7.95 6.61
N PHE A 68 3.06 6.84 7.01
CA PHE A 68 1.64 6.58 6.78
C PHE A 68 0.78 6.80 8.03
N ASP A 69 -0.41 7.35 7.84
CA ASP A 69 -1.40 7.52 8.91
C ASP A 69 -2.11 6.21 9.25
N ALA A 70 -2.21 5.30 8.27
CA ALA A 70 -2.78 3.97 8.42
C ALA A 70 -2.11 2.98 7.48
N VAL A 71 -2.08 1.71 7.88
CA VAL A 71 -1.67 0.57 7.05
C VAL A 71 -2.84 -0.40 6.96
N ILE A 72 -3.18 -0.80 5.75
CA ILE A 72 -4.17 -1.82 5.43
C ILE A 72 -3.41 -3.04 4.90
N ALA A 73 -3.81 -4.22 5.38
CA ALA A 73 -3.24 -5.50 5.02
C ALA A 73 -4.39 -6.51 4.93
N SER A 74 -5.13 -6.48 3.83
CA SER A 74 -6.33 -7.32 3.62
C SER A 74 -5.99 -8.53 2.76
N GLU A 75 -6.34 -9.74 3.20
CA GLU A 75 -6.08 -11.00 2.47
C GLU A 75 -4.57 -11.23 2.15
N VAL A 76 -3.69 -10.86 3.09
CA VAL A 76 -2.24 -11.03 2.94
C VAL A 76 -1.60 -11.96 3.98
N VAL A 77 -2.17 -12.05 5.18
CA VAL A 77 -1.50 -12.66 6.34
C VAL A 77 -1.29 -14.17 6.14
N GLU A 78 -2.19 -14.83 5.42
CA GLU A 78 -2.12 -16.25 5.05
C GLU A 78 -0.98 -16.58 4.09
N HIS A 79 -0.46 -15.58 3.38
CA HIS A 79 0.65 -15.70 2.43
C HIS A 79 1.99 -15.27 3.03
N VAL A 80 1.99 -14.73 4.26
CA VAL A 80 3.18 -14.27 4.97
C VAL A 80 3.84 -15.43 5.71
N ASN A 81 5.14 -15.62 5.49
CA ASN A 81 5.92 -16.67 6.16
C ASN A 81 6.21 -16.36 7.63
N ASP A 82 6.50 -15.09 7.95
CA ASP A 82 6.81 -14.61 9.30
C ASP A 82 5.89 -13.43 9.64
N VAL A 83 4.76 -13.76 10.28
CA VAL A 83 3.74 -12.79 10.68
C VAL A 83 4.26 -11.79 11.69
N GLU A 84 5.19 -12.18 12.56
CA GLU A 84 5.74 -11.28 13.57
C GLU A 84 6.61 -10.19 12.90
N THR A 85 7.50 -10.59 12.01
CA THR A 85 8.31 -9.66 11.22
C THR A 85 7.41 -8.74 10.38
N PHE A 86 6.39 -9.28 9.73
CA PHE A 86 5.42 -8.49 8.96
C PHE A 86 4.73 -7.41 9.80
N ILE A 87 4.22 -7.76 10.99
CA ILE A 87 3.57 -6.80 11.90
C ILE A 87 4.57 -5.71 12.34
N ARG A 88 5.82 -6.07 12.62
CA ARG A 88 6.87 -5.08 12.95
C ARG A 88 7.11 -4.11 11.80
N CYS A 89 7.19 -4.60 10.56
CA CYS A 89 7.34 -3.76 9.38
C CYS A 89 6.15 -2.82 9.20
N CYS A 90 4.91 -3.30 9.39
CA CYS A 90 3.71 -2.46 9.38
C CYS A 90 3.82 -1.34 10.42
N ALA A 91 4.26 -1.66 11.64
CA ALA A 91 4.41 -0.66 12.69
C ALA A 91 5.49 0.39 12.37
N GLN A 92 6.58 0.01 11.70
CA GLN A 92 7.69 0.91 11.37
C GLN A 92 7.31 2.00 10.36
N VAL A 93 6.36 1.73 9.46
CA VAL A 93 5.96 2.69 8.42
C VAL A 93 4.83 3.61 8.89
N ILE A 94 4.18 3.31 10.02
CA ILE A 94 3.13 4.15 10.63
C ILE A 94 3.76 5.35 11.33
N LYS A 95 3.19 6.53 11.12
CA LYS A 95 3.56 7.76 11.83
C LYS A 95 3.42 7.56 13.34
N VAL A 96 4.48 7.88 14.07
CA VAL A 96 4.43 7.97 15.53
C VAL A 96 4.22 9.43 15.90
N LEU A 97 3.13 9.73 16.60
CA LEU A 97 2.93 11.04 17.19
C LEU A 97 3.92 11.18 18.34
N ILE A 98 4.95 12.00 18.16
CA ILE A 98 5.82 12.43 19.24
C ILE A 98 5.14 13.67 19.83
N GLU A 99 4.58 13.55 21.03
CA GLU A 99 4.20 14.69 21.88
C GLU A 99 5.43 15.28 22.59
#